data_AF-A0A6L9IJ62-F1
#
_entry.id   AF-A0A6L9IJ62-F1
#
_cell.length_a   1.000
_cell.length_b   1.000
_cell.length_c   1.000
_cell.angle_alpha   90.00
_cell.angle_beta   90.00
_cell.angle_gamma   90.00
#
_symmetry.space_group_name_H-M   'P 1'
#
loop_
_entity.id
_entity.type
_entity.pdbx_description
1 polymer ?
#
loop_
_entity_poly.entity_id
_entity_poly.type
_entity_poly.pdbx_seq_one_letter_code
_entity_poly.pdbx_strand_id
1 'polypeptide(L)'
;MMRSDVDLMSLSPLAELHQLHTEALSIFERCLAEGNPRRLEMFIETHILREPPAIELLHEIADDLRQRLFMLQQYHFELKVHILRALHEEFDFDLATLAPPGALEQYHMLRLDDTIGYLADQNVRLSDQEFAALRKLLETALEAGAQRYHEIRITEHLLTYVSDWLMGLHILVARRRWDGGVDTHGHHKH
;
A
#
# COMPACT_ATOMS: atom_id res chain seq x y z
N MET A 1 31.11 -23.91 -35.25
CA MET A 1 29.79 -23.31 -34.97
C MET A 1 29.21 -24.10 -33.79
N MET A 2 29.56 -23.68 -32.57
CA MET A 2 29.13 -24.32 -31.33
C MET A 2 27.72 -23.80 -31.00
N ARG A 3 26.77 -24.72 -30.86
CA ARG A 3 25.40 -24.40 -30.45
C ARG A 3 25.38 -24.09 -28.96
N SER A 4 24.80 -22.95 -28.68
CA SER A 4 24.29 -22.46 -27.41
C SER A 4 23.27 -23.43 -26.80
N ASP A 5 23.75 -24.34 -25.95
CA ASP A 5 22.95 -25.14 -25.01
C ASP A 5 23.01 -24.54 -23.59
N VAL A 6 23.23 -23.23 -23.50
CA VAL A 6 23.05 -22.43 -22.29
C VAL A 6 21.71 -21.69 -22.46
N ASP A 7 20.87 -21.68 -21.43
CA ASP A 7 19.63 -20.87 -21.29
C ASP A 7 18.25 -21.40 -21.71
N LEU A 8 17.98 -22.71 -21.68
CA LEU A 8 16.57 -23.18 -21.69
C LEU A 8 16.07 -23.72 -20.34
N MET A 9 16.94 -24.26 -19.49
CA MET A 9 16.55 -24.75 -18.15
C MET A 9 16.73 -23.71 -17.04
N SER A 10 17.63 -22.73 -17.19
CA SER A 10 17.83 -21.60 -16.25
C SER A 10 16.72 -20.54 -16.34
N LEU A 11 16.00 -20.47 -17.45
CA LEU A 11 14.89 -19.52 -17.63
C LEU A 11 13.59 -19.96 -16.94
N SER A 12 13.43 -21.25 -16.61
CA SER A 12 12.18 -21.77 -16.04
C SER A 12 11.89 -21.22 -14.63
N PRO A 13 12.85 -21.17 -13.68
CA PRO A 13 12.58 -20.65 -12.34
C PRO A 13 12.38 -19.13 -12.32
N LEU A 14 13.10 -18.41 -13.19
CA LEU A 14 12.95 -16.95 -13.32
C LEU A 14 11.59 -16.60 -13.95
N ALA A 15 11.18 -17.32 -14.99
CA ALA A 15 9.87 -17.13 -15.62
C ALA A 15 8.72 -17.48 -14.66
N GLU A 16 8.87 -18.54 -13.86
CA GLU A 16 7.90 -18.89 -12.82
C GLU A 16 7.80 -17.80 -11.75
N LEU A 17 8.94 -17.30 -11.25
CA LEU A 17 8.97 -16.19 -10.29
C LEU A 17 8.26 -14.96 -10.84
N HIS A 18 8.59 -14.55 -12.06
CA HIS A 18 7.96 -13.39 -12.71
C HIS A 18 6.45 -13.57 -12.90
N GLN A 19 6.00 -14.78 -13.24
CA GLN A 19 4.58 -15.08 -13.36
C GLN A 19 3.86 -14.96 -12.00
N LEU A 20 4.43 -15.56 -10.95
CA LEU A 20 3.88 -15.49 -9.59
C LEU A 20 3.85 -14.05 -9.06
N HIS A 21 4.89 -13.29 -9.36
CA HIS A 21 4.98 -11.87 -9.04
C HIS A 21 3.86 -11.06 -9.72
N THR A 22 3.66 -11.28 -11.02
CA THR A 22 2.56 -10.64 -11.78
C THR A 22 1.19 -11.03 -11.24
N GLU A 23 1.01 -12.29 -10.85
CA GLU A 23 -0.23 -12.77 -10.21
C GLU A 23 -0.46 -12.08 -8.86
N ALA A 24 0.56 -11.96 -8.03
CA ALA A 24 0.49 -11.28 -6.74
C ALA A 24 0.03 -9.82 -6.91
N LEU A 25 0.58 -9.10 -7.89
CA LEU A 25 0.16 -7.73 -8.20
C LEU A 25 -1.29 -7.65 -8.68
N SER A 26 -1.72 -8.60 -9.51
CA SER A 26 -3.13 -8.69 -9.94
C SER A 26 -4.09 -8.96 -8.77
N ILE A 27 -3.67 -9.78 -7.81
CA ILE A 27 -4.45 -10.04 -6.59
C ILE A 27 -4.48 -8.79 -5.71
N PHE A 28 -3.35 -8.12 -5.55
CA PHE A 28 -3.24 -6.88 -4.79
C PHE A 28 -4.16 -5.77 -5.33
N GLU A 29 -4.18 -5.53 -6.64
CA GLU A 29 -5.09 -4.53 -7.23
C GLU A 29 -6.57 -4.88 -7.00
N ARG A 30 -6.92 -6.18 -6.99
CA ARG A 30 -8.27 -6.63 -6.60
C ARG A 30 -8.54 -6.39 -5.11
N CYS A 31 -7.56 -6.58 -4.23
CA CYS A 31 -7.67 -6.27 -2.81
C CYS A 31 -7.96 -4.78 -2.58
N LEU A 32 -7.31 -3.89 -3.34
CA LEU A 32 -7.58 -2.44 -3.27
C LEU A 32 -9.00 -2.11 -3.74
N ALA A 33 -9.45 -2.70 -4.86
CA ALA A 33 -10.78 -2.45 -5.40
C ALA A 33 -11.91 -2.99 -4.49
N GLU A 34 -11.69 -4.14 -3.85
CA GLU A 34 -12.69 -4.79 -2.98
C GLU A 34 -12.60 -4.35 -1.52
N GLY A 35 -11.55 -3.62 -1.14
CA GLY A 35 -11.34 -3.20 0.24
C GLY A 35 -10.95 -4.33 1.21
N ASN A 36 -10.33 -5.41 0.70
CA ASN A 36 -10.11 -6.63 1.46
C ASN A 36 -8.73 -7.28 1.18
N PRO A 37 -7.81 -7.36 2.16
CA PRO A 37 -6.47 -7.92 1.95
C PRO A 37 -6.41 -9.46 1.85
N ARG A 38 -7.50 -10.16 2.20
CA ARG A 38 -7.53 -11.61 2.44
C ARG A 38 -6.96 -12.45 1.29
N ARG A 39 -7.22 -12.07 0.05
CA ARG A 39 -6.78 -12.85 -1.12
C ARG A 39 -5.26 -12.85 -1.26
N LEU A 40 -4.60 -11.71 -1.00
CA LEU A 40 -3.15 -11.64 -1.06
C LEU A 40 -2.52 -12.35 0.15
N GLU A 41 -3.13 -12.25 1.34
CA GLU A 41 -2.69 -13.01 2.52
C GLU A 41 -2.67 -14.52 2.25
N MET A 42 -3.76 -15.07 1.69
CA MET A 42 -3.86 -16.49 1.34
C MET A 42 -2.84 -16.91 0.26
N PHE A 43 -2.60 -16.03 -0.71
CA PHE A 43 -1.57 -16.25 -1.72
C PHE A 43 -0.19 -16.37 -1.05
N ILE A 44 0.17 -15.39 -0.21
CA ILE A 44 1.42 -15.36 0.56
C ILE A 44 1.58 -16.61 1.43
N GLU A 45 0.54 -17.00 2.18
CA GLU A 45 0.53 -18.21 3.01
C GLU A 45 0.87 -19.47 2.20
N THR A 46 0.27 -19.62 1.02
CA THR A 46 0.50 -20.76 0.13
C THR A 46 1.96 -20.86 -0.32
N HIS A 47 2.65 -19.72 -0.45
CA HIS A 47 4.05 -19.65 -0.87
C HIS A 47 5.05 -19.79 0.29
N ILE A 48 4.67 -19.40 1.50
CA ILE A 48 5.47 -19.58 2.73
C ILE A 48 5.54 -21.05 3.13
N LEU A 49 4.48 -21.82 2.87
CA LEU A 49 4.40 -23.25 3.21
C LEU A 49 5.17 -24.16 2.24
N ARG A 50 5.76 -23.62 1.16
CA ARG A 50 6.57 -24.39 0.21
C ARG A 50 7.92 -24.79 0.85
N GLU A 51 8.50 -25.88 0.35
CA GLU A 51 9.86 -26.31 0.70
C GLU A 51 10.74 -26.36 -0.57
N PRO A 52 11.67 -25.40 -0.78
CA PRO A 52 11.95 -24.23 0.07
C PRO A 52 10.86 -23.13 -0.02
N PRO A 53 10.73 -22.28 1.02
CA PRO A 53 9.81 -21.14 0.98
C PRO A 53 10.26 -20.12 -0.08
N ALA A 54 9.30 -19.50 -0.77
CA ALA A 54 9.56 -18.57 -1.86
C ALA A 54 9.96 -17.16 -1.34
N ILE A 55 11.13 -17.05 -0.69
CA ILE A 55 11.61 -15.82 -0.05
C ILE A 55 11.81 -14.69 -1.07
N GLU A 56 12.34 -15.02 -2.25
CA GLU A 56 12.57 -14.04 -3.32
C GLU A 56 11.27 -13.37 -3.77
N LEU A 57 10.21 -14.17 -3.98
CA LEU A 57 8.88 -13.66 -4.32
C LEU A 57 8.33 -12.70 -3.26
N LEU A 58 8.49 -13.05 -1.98
CA LEU A 58 8.02 -12.20 -0.88
C LEU A 58 8.78 -10.87 -0.80
N HIS A 59 10.07 -10.85 -1.13
CA HIS A 59 10.83 -9.60 -1.25
C HIS A 59 10.32 -8.73 -2.39
N GLU A 60 10.09 -9.29 -3.57
CA GLU A 60 9.55 -8.55 -4.72
C GLU A 60 8.17 -7.94 -4.39
N ILE A 61 7.29 -8.72 -3.75
CA ILE A 61 5.99 -8.23 -3.27
C ILE A 61 6.18 -7.09 -2.25
N ALA A 62 7.10 -7.23 -1.30
CA ALA A 62 7.35 -6.20 -0.28
C ALA A 62 7.93 -4.90 -0.87
N ASP A 63 8.78 -5.00 -1.90
CA ASP A 63 9.31 -3.83 -2.62
C ASP A 63 8.18 -3.09 -3.34
N ASP A 64 7.31 -3.79 -4.06
CA ASP A 64 6.18 -3.18 -4.75
C ASP A 64 5.16 -2.57 -3.80
N LEU A 65 4.84 -3.23 -2.68
CA LEU A 65 3.95 -2.68 -1.67
C LEU A 65 4.53 -1.41 -1.05
N ARG A 66 5.85 -1.36 -0.80
CA ARG A 66 6.53 -0.13 -0.34
C ARG A 66 6.42 0.98 -1.36
N GLN A 67 6.72 0.69 -2.62
CA GLN A 67 6.63 1.68 -3.69
C GLN A 67 5.20 2.19 -3.86
N ARG A 68 4.21 1.28 -3.83
CA ARG A 68 2.80 1.64 -3.92
C ARG A 68 2.35 2.50 -2.75
N LEU A 69 2.74 2.14 -1.53
CA LEU A 69 2.41 2.90 -0.33
C LEU A 69 2.93 4.34 -0.43
N PHE A 70 4.20 4.50 -0.84
CA PHE A 70 4.78 5.81 -1.07
C PHE A 70 3.98 6.64 -2.08
N MET A 71 3.63 6.04 -3.22
CA MET A 71 2.82 6.71 -4.26
C MET A 71 1.43 7.10 -3.77
N LEU A 72 0.76 6.24 -3.00
CA LEU A 72 -0.56 6.52 -2.43
C LEU A 72 -0.51 7.66 -1.42
N GLN A 73 0.50 7.66 -0.54
CA GLN A 73 0.71 8.73 0.44
C GLN A 73 1.01 10.07 -0.23
N GLN A 74 1.86 10.07 -1.26
CA GLN A 74 2.14 11.26 -2.05
C GLN A 74 0.87 11.80 -2.71
N TYR A 75 0.11 10.94 -3.39
CA TYR A 75 -1.14 11.35 -4.03
C TYR A 75 -2.17 11.88 -3.03
N HIS A 76 -2.29 11.23 -1.86
CA HIS A 76 -3.20 11.69 -0.81
C HIS A 76 -2.82 13.08 -0.30
N PHE A 77 -1.51 13.36 -0.17
CA PHE A 77 -1.00 14.68 0.17
C PHE A 77 -1.29 15.72 -0.92
N GLU A 78 -1.04 15.38 -2.19
CA GLU A 78 -1.31 16.26 -3.33
C GLU A 78 -2.79 16.61 -3.45
N LEU A 79 -3.68 15.63 -3.29
CA LEU A 79 -5.13 15.84 -3.29
C LEU A 79 -5.54 16.83 -2.20
N LYS A 80 -5.02 16.66 -0.98
CA LYS A 80 -5.25 17.60 0.13
C LYS A 80 -4.79 19.02 -0.23
N VAL A 81 -3.57 19.18 -0.75
CA VAL A 81 -3.04 20.50 -1.15
C VAL A 81 -3.92 21.12 -2.23
N HIS A 82 -4.36 20.33 -3.20
CA HIS A 82 -5.25 20.79 -4.27
C HIS A 82 -6.59 21.29 -3.71
N ILE A 83 -7.21 20.54 -2.80
CA ILE A 83 -8.49 20.90 -2.17
C ILE A 83 -8.35 22.20 -1.37
N LEU A 84 -7.32 22.30 -0.53
CA LEU A 84 -7.07 23.50 0.28
C LEU A 84 -6.88 24.74 -0.60
N ARG A 85 -6.14 24.59 -1.69
CA ARG A 85 -5.93 25.67 -2.65
C ARG A 85 -7.22 26.06 -3.37
N ALA A 86 -8.00 25.10 -3.86
CA ALA A 86 -9.27 25.37 -4.53
C ALA A 86 -10.24 26.12 -3.62
N LEU A 87 -10.31 25.73 -2.34
CA LEU A 87 -11.15 26.39 -1.35
C LEU A 87 -10.70 27.82 -1.03
N HIS A 88 -9.40 28.05 -0.99
CA HIS A 88 -8.86 29.39 -0.80
C HIS A 88 -9.04 30.27 -2.04
N GLU A 89 -8.72 29.77 -3.23
CA GLU A 89 -8.73 30.57 -4.47
C GLU A 89 -10.14 30.85 -4.99
N GLU A 90 -11.07 29.88 -4.88
CA GLU A 90 -12.42 30.00 -5.45
C GLU A 90 -13.44 30.55 -4.44
N PHE A 91 -13.21 30.33 -3.13
CA PHE A 91 -14.19 30.64 -2.09
C PHE A 91 -13.65 31.51 -0.95
N ASP A 92 -12.39 31.99 -1.05
CA ASP A 92 -11.68 32.77 -0.02
C ASP A 92 -11.72 32.08 1.36
N PHE A 93 -11.64 30.75 1.36
CA PHE A 93 -11.82 29.95 2.56
C PHE A 93 -10.52 29.27 3.01
N ASP A 94 -10.20 29.42 4.28
CA ASP A 94 -9.09 28.71 4.91
C ASP A 94 -9.59 27.53 5.75
N LEU A 95 -9.47 26.33 5.19
CA LEU A 95 -9.83 25.09 5.87
C LEU A 95 -8.89 24.72 7.03
N ALA A 96 -7.72 25.36 7.14
CA ALA A 96 -6.87 25.19 8.31
C ALA A 96 -7.52 25.71 9.60
N THR A 97 -8.55 26.56 9.49
CA THR A 97 -9.35 27.03 10.63
C THR A 97 -10.32 25.96 11.16
N LEU A 98 -10.72 25.01 10.31
CA LEU A 98 -11.68 23.96 10.64
C LEU A 98 -11.05 22.74 11.32
N ALA A 99 -9.74 22.59 11.20
CA ALA A 99 -9.03 21.41 11.64
C ALA A 99 -7.85 21.84 12.50
N PRO A 100 -7.76 21.42 13.78
CA PRO A 100 -6.56 21.65 14.59
C PRO A 100 -5.31 21.14 13.85
N PRO A 101 -4.11 21.68 14.14
CA PRO A 101 -2.87 21.20 13.53
C PRO A 101 -2.74 19.67 13.68
N GLY A 102 -2.76 18.94 12.56
CA GLY A 102 -2.79 17.47 12.51
C GLY A 102 -4.13 16.85 12.09
N ALA A 103 -5.27 17.49 12.35
CA ALA A 103 -6.58 17.00 11.91
C ALA A 103 -6.78 17.08 10.38
N LEU A 104 -5.99 17.92 9.71
CA LEU A 104 -5.92 17.96 8.23
C LEU A 104 -5.40 16.65 7.62
N GLU A 105 -4.71 15.79 8.35
CA GLU A 105 -4.34 14.44 7.87
C GLU A 105 -5.56 13.52 7.77
N GLN A 106 -6.62 13.84 8.51
CA GLN A 106 -7.87 13.10 8.56
C GLN A 106 -9.01 13.90 7.93
N TYR A 107 -8.71 14.78 6.96
CA TYR A 107 -9.73 15.61 6.30
C TYR A 107 -10.86 14.77 5.69
N HIS A 108 -10.56 13.56 5.23
CA HIS A 108 -11.52 12.59 4.72
C HIS A 108 -12.54 12.09 5.76
N MET A 109 -12.31 12.33 7.06
CA MET A 109 -13.27 12.06 8.13
C MET A 109 -14.16 13.26 8.47
N LEU A 110 -13.92 14.43 7.85
CA LEU A 110 -14.79 15.59 8.05
C LEU A 110 -16.19 15.25 7.56
N ARG A 111 -17.19 15.57 8.38
CA ARG A 111 -18.59 15.44 7.98
C ARG A 111 -18.93 16.59 7.05
N LEU A 112 -19.43 16.25 5.86
CA LEU A 112 -19.76 17.23 4.83
C LEU A 112 -20.73 18.30 5.35
N ASP A 113 -21.80 17.90 6.03
CA ASP A 113 -22.82 18.83 6.53
C ASP A 113 -22.29 19.73 7.65
N ASP A 114 -21.42 19.23 8.54
CA ASP A 114 -20.79 20.04 9.59
C ASP A 114 -19.82 21.07 8.98
N THR A 115 -19.04 20.63 7.98
CA THR A 115 -18.12 21.48 7.21
C THR A 115 -18.90 22.58 6.50
N ILE A 116 -19.98 22.22 5.82
CA ILE A 116 -20.86 23.14 5.10
C ILE A 116 -21.60 24.09 6.06
N GLY A 117 -22.07 23.61 7.20
CA GLY A 117 -22.73 24.43 8.21
C GLY A 117 -21.79 25.49 8.76
N TYR A 118 -20.57 25.08 9.12
CA TYR A 118 -19.52 26.02 9.54
C TYR A 118 -19.18 27.04 8.44
N LEU A 119 -19.10 26.59 7.19
CA LEU A 119 -18.85 27.45 6.03
C LEU A 119 -19.95 28.49 5.83
N ALA A 120 -21.22 28.08 5.96
CA ALA A 120 -22.37 28.96 5.87
C ALA A 120 -22.38 30.02 6.99
N ASP A 121 -21.98 29.61 8.21
CA ASP A 121 -21.91 30.50 9.36
C ASP A 121 -20.76 31.53 9.26
N GLN A 122 -19.63 31.15 8.63
CA GLN A 122 -18.47 32.02 8.42
C GLN A 122 -18.63 32.97 7.24
N ASN A 123 -19.33 32.56 6.18
CA ASN A 123 -19.41 33.30 4.92
C ASN A 123 -20.86 33.52 4.45
N VAL A 124 -21.44 34.64 4.90
CA VAL A 124 -22.83 35.08 4.61
C VAL A 124 -23.07 35.49 3.14
N ARG A 125 -22.08 35.35 2.24
CA ARG A 125 -22.10 35.95 0.89
C ARG A 125 -22.13 34.98 -0.28
N LEU A 126 -22.03 33.67 -0.06
CA LEU A 126 -22.10 32.71 -1.15
C LEU A 126 -23.52 32.69 -1.73
N SER A 127 -23.62 32.77 -3.05
CA SER A 127 -24.85 32.49 -3.78
C SER A 127 -25.20 30.99 -3.68
N ASP A 128 -26.47 30.66 -3.90
CA ASP A 128 -26.92 29.26 -3.92
C ASP A 128 -26.13 28.40 -4.92
N GLN A 129 -25.69 29.00 -6.03
CA GLN A 129 -24.90 28.32 -7.06
C GLN A 129 -23.47 28.04 -6.58
N GLU A 130 -22.81 29.01 -5.94
CA GLU A 130 -21.46 28.83 -5.37
C GLU A 130 -21.50 27.81 -4.24
N PHE A 131 -22.55 27.83 -3.41
CA PHE A 131 -22.75 26.85 -2.36
C PHE A 131 -22.94 25.43 -2.89
N ALA A 132 -23.72 25.26 -3.97
CA ALA A 132 -23.88 23.97 -4.62
C ALA A 132 -22.55 23.47 -5.24
N ALA A 133 -21.76 24.37 -5.83
CA ALA A 133 -20.43 24.03 -6.37
C ALA A 133 -19.47 23.60 -5.26
N LEU A 134 -19.42 24.35 -4.16
CA LEU A 134 -18.62 24.05 -2.97
C LEU A 134 -18.99 22.69 -2.36
N ARG A 135 -20.29 22.42 -2.19
CA ARG A 135 -20.79 21.13 -1.69
C ARG A 135 -20.29 19.98 -2.56
N LYS A 136 -20.43 20.11 -3.88
CA LYS A 136 -20.00 19.07 -4.83
C LYS A 136 -18.49 18.86 -4.81
N LEU A 137 -17.71 19.95 -4.72
CA LEU A 137 -16.26 19.90 -4.62
C LEU A 137 -15.82 19.17 -3.35
N LEU A 138 -16.39 19.53 -2.20
CA LEU A 138 -16.11 18.89 -0.91
C LEU A 138 -16.55 17.42 -0.90
N GLU A 139 -17.72 17.09 -1.43
CA GLU A 139 -18.21 15.71 -1.51
C GLU A 139 -17.25 14.83 -2.33
N THR A 140 -16.91 15.27 -3.54
CA THR A 140 -15.96 14.56 -4.41
C THR A 140 -14.59 14.41 -3.76
N ALA A 141 -14.12 15.47 -3.10
CA ALA A 141 -12.84 15.49 -2.39
C ALA A 141 -12.80 14.54 -1.20
N LEU A 142 -13.87 14.51 -0.39
CA LEU A 142 -13.98 13.64 0.79
C LEU A 142 -14.08 12.17 0.38
N GLU A 143 -14.88 11.85 -0.65
CA GLU A 143 -14.98 10.50 -1.20
C GLU A 143 -13.63 10.01 -1.75
N ALA A 144 -12.97 10.84 -2.57
CA ALA A 144 -11.64 10.52 -3.09
C ALA A 144 -10.62 10.36 -1.96
N GLY A 145 -10.64 11.25 -0.96
CA GLY A 145 -9.78 11.18 0.21
C GLY A 145 -9.99 9.90 1.03
N ALA A 146 -11.25 9.51 1.26
CA ALA A 146 -11.62 8.31 2.01
C ALA A 146 -11.19 7.03 1.28
N GLN A 147 -11.44 6.95 -0.03
CA GLN A 147 -10.99 5.83 -0.86
C GLN A 147 -9.47 5.68 -0.81
N ARG A 148 -8.72 6.79 -0.95
CA ARG A 148 -7.24 6.76 -0.90
C ARG A 148 -6.72 6.37 0.46
N TYR A 149 -7.32 6.89 1.53
CA TYR A 149 -6.96 6.49 2.88
C TYR A 149 -7.19 4.99 3.09
N HIS A 150 -8.30 4.46 2.59
CA HIS A 150 -8.57 3.02 2.67
C HIS A 150 -7.52 2.18 1.93
N GLU A 151 -7.14 2.57 0.72
CA GLU A 151 -6.07 1.92 -0.06
C GLU A 151 -4.71 1.96 0.67
N ILE A 152 -4.38 3.09 1.31
CA ILE A 152 -3.18 3.22 2.17
C ILE A 152 -3.22 2.19 3.28
N ARG A 153 -4.33 2.09 4.02
CA ARG A 153 -4.47 1.16 5.15
C ARG A 153 -4.33 -0.30 4.74
N ILE A 154 -4.90 -0.70 3.60
CA ILE A 154 -4.74 -2.06 3.07
C ILE A 154 -3.29 -2.32 2.69
N THR A 155 -2.64 -1.36 2.01
CA THR A 155 -1.25 -1.51 1.57
C THR A 155 -0.29 -1.58 2.77
N GLU A 156 -0.48 -0.74 3.79
CA GLU A 156 0.26 -0.79 5.05
C GLU A 156 0.13 -2.15 5.73
N HIS A 157 -1.11 -2.64 5.86
CA HIS A 157 -1.39 -3.93 6.47
C HIS A 157 -0.68 -5.08 5.75
N LEU A 158 -0.80 -5.14 4.42
CA LEU A 158 -0.16 -6.17 3.60
C LEU A 158 1.37 -6.08 3.66
N LEU A 159 1.93 -4.87 3.67
CA LEU A 159 3.37 -4.67 3.79
C LEU A 159 3.90 -5.18 5.13
N THR A 160 3.23 -4.83 6.24
CA THR A 160 3.58 -5.36 7.56
C THR A 160 3.49 -6.89 7.57
N TYR A 161 2.39 -7.44 7.05
CA TYR A 161 2.17 -8.88 6.98
C TYR A 161 3.30 -9.61 6.24
N VAL A 162 3.68 -9.15 5.05
CA VAL A 162 4.79 -9.75 4.28
C VAL A 162 6.13 -9.59 5.00
N SER A 163 6.38 -8.42 5.60
CA SER A 163 7.64 -8.12 6.29
C SER A 163 7.85 -9.01 7.51
N ASP A 164 6.77 -9.26 8.29
CA ASP A 164 6.80 -10.14 9.45
C ASP A 164 7.14 -11.58 9.05
N TRP A 165 6.53 -12.07 7.96
CA TRP A 165 6.84 -13.39 7.42
C TRP A 165 8.27 -13.50 6.88
N LEU A 166 8.75 -12.50 6.14
CA LEU A 166 10.13 -12.46 5.68
C LEU A 166 11.10 -12.54 6.86
N MET A 167 10.88 -11.76 7.91
CA MET A 167 11.70 -11.80 9.12
C MET A 167 11.69 -13.20 9.76
N GLY A 168 10.52 -13.81 9.92
CA GLY A 168 10.39 -15.16 10.47
C GLY A 168 11.11 -16.22 9.62
N LEU A 169 10.98 -16.16 8.29
CA LEU A 169 11.63 -17.08 7.37
C LEU A 169 13.16 -16.95 7.38
N HIS A 170 13.69 -15.73 7.44
CA HIS A 170 15.14 -15.51 7.58
C HIS A 170 15.71 -16.14 8.84
N ILE A 171 15.00 -16.02 9.98
CA ILE A 171 15.39 -16.67 11.23
C ILE A 171 15.39 -18.19 11.09
N LEU A 172 14.37 -18.77 10.47
CA LEU A 172 14.28 -20.22 10.24
C LEU A 172 15.41 -20.74 9.33
N VAL A 173 15.70 -20.04 8.23
CA VAL A 173 16.79 -20.39 7.32
C VAL A 173 18.15 -20.30 8.01
N ALA A 174 18.38 -19.23 8.78
CA ALA A 174 19.61 -19.06 9.55
C ALA A 174 19.80 -20.19 10.57
N ARG A 175 18.74 -20.58 11.29
CA ARG A 175 18.77 -21.70 12.23
C ARG A 175 19.07 -23.04 11.56
N ARG A 176 18.40 -23.36 10.44
CA ARG A 176 18.68 -24.59 9.69
C ARG A 176 20.13 -24.69 9.22
N ARG A 177 20.73 -23.56 8.78
CA ARG A 177 22.15 -23.51 8.40
C ARG A 177 23.08 -23.70 9.59
N TRP A 178 22.73 -23.16 10.75
CA TRP A 178 23.48 -23.37 11.98
C TRP A 178 23.45 -24.84 12.39
N ASP A 179 22.25 -25.44 12.47
CA ASP A 179 22.06 -26.83 12.88
C ASP A 179 22.74 -27.82 11.90
N GLY A 180 22.67 -27.57 10.59
CA GLY A 180 23.37 -28.38 9.57
C GLY A 180 24.89 -28.16 9.50
N GLY A 181 25.42 -27.10 10.12
CA GLY A 181 26.85 -26.80 10.16
C GLY A 181 27.62 -27.52 11.27
N VAL A 182 26.93 -28.00 12.31
CA VAL A 182 27.54 -28.63 13.49
C VAL A 182 28.04 -30.06 13.22
N ASP A 183 27.55 -30.72 12.16
CA ASP A 183 27.89 -32.13 11.85
C ASP A 183 29.18 -32.35 11.04
N THR A 184 29.96 -31.30 10.73
CA THR A 184 31.15 -31.43 9.85
C THR A 184 32.50 -31.53 10.57
N HIS A 185 32.55 -31.52 11.91
CA HIS A 185 33.82 -31.51 12.68
C HIS A 185 33.93 -32.66 13.71
N GLY A 186 33.44 -33.85 13.38
CA GLY A 186 33.50 -35.00 14.28
C GLY A 186 33.78 -36.33 13.59
N HIS A 187 35.00 -36.56 13.10
CA HIS A 187 35.76 -37.82 13.25
C HIS A 187 37.00 -37.87 12.34
N HIS A 188 38.11 -37.29 12.82
CA HIS A 188 39.42 -37.89 12.61
C HIS A 188 40.25 -37.70 13.88
N LYS A 189 40.17 -38.68 14.77
CA LYS A 189 41.23 -38.95 15.76
C LYS A 189 41.66 -40.39 15.58
N HIS A 190 42.89 -40.50 15.08
CA HIS A 190 43.92 -41.54 15.22
C HIS A 190 43.52 -43.01 15.18
#